data_AF-A0A7G7Z5A1-F1
#
_entry.id   AF-A0A7G7Z5A1-F1
#
_cell.length_a   1.000
_cell.length_b   1.000
_cell.length_c   1.000
_cell.angle_alpha   90.00
_cell.angle_beta   90.00
_cell.angle_gamma   90.00
#
_symmetry.space_group_name_H-M   'P 1'
#
loop_
_entity.id
_entity.type
_entity.pdbx_description
1 polymer ?
#
loop_
_entity_poly.entity_id
_entity_poly.type
_entity_poly.pdbx_seq_one_letter_code
_entity_poly.pdbx_strand_id
1 'polypeptide(L)'
;MPTPLEARLQSLETVLQQAKISYQSLSPMADTGLAHDHVWLHRDGGDWVARLPKQSQMNLAPADNLAYEAACYERASQGGHVPRLHGVLDVSDALPRGGLLVDAIDGRLAQLPQDLPRIAETLASLHHLPTPQQPSPLQAPCEPWQAMREEVGRQAEWLDQANLSASVISRIRDELSALPVELPDAERCLISFDTHPGNFLIDDQGRAVLVDLEKCRYGLPGIDLAHTSLYTSTTWDLNSQAVLSLDEVIGFYRRWQAAMGSSPSAETLVACRRATWLWSLTWCAKWRAQHLNAKDAQQRGEDWSAELTDAAVIDHVRDRVEHYLSPPIIDHVQDELQRLRATL
;
A
#
# COMPACT_ATOMS: atom_id res chain seq x y z
N MET A 1 -8.86 32.65 15.16
CA MET A 1 -9.01 31.96 13.87
C MET A 1 -8.91 30.48 14.15
N PRO A 2 -9.77 29.63 13.56
CA PRO A 2 -9.69 28.19 13.78
C PRO A 2 -8.34 27.67 13.30
N THR A 3 -7.81 26.67 14.00
CA THR A 3 -6.66 25.89 13.51
C THR A 3 -7.06 25.14 12.23
N PRO A 4 -6.09 24.72 11.39
CA PRO A 4 -6.40 23.94 10.18
C PRO A 4 -7.24 22.69 10.46
N LEU A 5 -6.99 22.03 11.60
CA LEU A 5 -7.75 20.86 12.04
C LEU A 5 -9.20 21.22 12.42
N GLU A 6 -9.40 22.29 13.19
CA GLU A 6 -10.74 22.77 13.56
C GLU A 6 -11.56 23.18 12.33
N ALA A 7 -10.93 23.87 11.36
CA ALA A 7 -11.59 24.24 10.12
C ALA A 7 -12.01 23.02 9.30
N ARG A 8 -11.15 21.99 9.24
CA ARG A 8 -11.45 20.73 8.55
C ARG A 8 -12.58 19.94 9.22
N LEU A 9 -12.60 19.86 10.56
CA LEU A 9 -13.71 19.27 11.30
C LEU A 9 -15.02 20.01 11.03
N GLN A 10 -15.00 21.35 11.05
CA GLN A 10 -16.20 22.14 10.77
C GLN A 10 -16.74 21.95 9.35
N SER A 11 -15.85 21.82 8.35
CA SER A 11 -16.24 21.45 6.99
C SER A 11 -16.87 20.05 6.95
N LEU A 12 -16.27 19.07 7.63
CA LEU A 12 -16.82 17.72 7.71
C LEU A 12 -18.20 17.70 8.39
N GLU A 13 -18.38 18.38 9.51
CA GLU A 13 -19.67 18.49 10.20
C GLU A 13 -20.76 19.05 9.28
N THR A 14 -20.44 20.10 8.53
CA THR A 14 -21.36 20.72 7.58
C THR A 14 -21.80 19.72 6.51
N VAL A 15 -20.86 18.97 5.94
CA VAL A 15 -21.16 17.99 4.89
C VAL A 15 -21.92 16.78 5.46
N LEU A 16 -21.57 16.30 6.66
CA LEU A 16 -22.30 15.21 7.32
C LEU A 16 -23.75 15.60 7.62
N GLN A 17 -24.00 16.84 8.05
CA GLN A 17 -25.36 17.35 8.28
C GLN A 17 -26.16 17.44 6.97
N GLN A 18 -25.55 17.94 5.89
CA GLN A 18 -26.19 17.99 4.56
C GLN A 18 -26.53 16.60 4.04
N ALA A 19 -25.64 15.63 4.24
CA ALA A 19 -25.84 14.22 3.90
C ALA A 19 -26.78 13.48 4.88
N LYS A 20 -27.25 14.15 5.95
CA LYS A 20 -28.12 13.60 7.00
C LYS A 20 -27.52 12.36 7.70
N ILE A 21 -26.19 12.33 7.85
CA ILE A 21 -25.49 11.28 8.58
C ILE A 21 -25.56 11.58 10.07
N SER A 22 -26.15 10.67 10.85
CA SER A 22 -26.22 10.79 12.31
C SER A 22 -24.90 10.37 12.98
N TYR A 23 -24.43 11.19 13.92
CA TYR A 23 -23.28 10.95 14.79
C TYR A 23 -23.48 11.69 16.13
N GLN A 24 -22.80 11.23 17.18
CA GLN A 24 -22.80 11.82 18.51
C GLN A 24 -21.64 12.81 18.70
N SER A 25 -20.45 12.43 18.26
CA SER A 25 -19.24 13.24 18.34
C SER A 25 -18.23 12.85 17.26
N LEU A 26 -17.30 13.76 16.97
CA LEU A 26 -16.18 13.56 16.05
C LEU A 26 -14.87 13.63 16.83
N SER A 27 -13.97 12.69 16.55
CA SER A 27 -12.63 12.65 17.15
C SER A 27 -11.57 12.54 16.05
N PRO A 28 -10.71 13.55 15.84
CA PRO A 28 -9.55 13.42 14.97
C PRO A 28 -8.69 12.22 15.38
N MET A 29 -8.24 11.45 14.41
CA MET A 29 -7.25 10.40 14.63
C MET A 29 -5.84 10.97 14.36
N ALA A 30 -4.82 10.29 14.87
CA ALA A 30 -3.44 10.69 14.60
C ALA A 30 -3.16 10.69 13.09
N ASP A 31 -2.50 11.74 12.60
CA ASP A 31 -2.08 11.81 11.20
C ASP A 31 -0.82 10.94 10.99
N THR A 32 -1.05 9.64 10.80
CA THR A 32 0.01 8.66 10.57
C THR A 32 0.20 8.32 9.09
N GLY A 33 -0.68 8.82 8.22
CA GLY A 33 -0.75 8.48 6.79
C GLY A 33 -0.44 9.67 5.89
N LEU A 34 0.19 9.40 4.75
CA LEU A 34 0.57 10.45 3.80
C LEU A 34 -0.62 10.91 2.93
N ALA A 35 -1.64 10.08 2.75
CA ALA A 35 -2.70 10.31 1.77
C ALA A 35 -4.04 10.76 2.37
N HIS A 36 -4.36 10.44 3.62
CA HIS A 36 -5.65 10.76 4.22
C HIS A 36 -5.50 11.38 5.60
N ASP A 37 -6.44 12.26 5.94
CA ASP A 37 -6.81 12.46 7.34
C ASP A 37 -7.92 11.50 7.71
N HIS A 38 -7.97 11.16 9.00
CA HIS A 38 -8.96 10.27 9.55
C HIS A 38 -9.70 10.96 10.71
N VAL A 39 -11.02 10.91 10.66
CA VAL A 39 -11.89 11.38 11.74
C VAL A 39 -12.80 10.24 12.16
N TRP A 40 -12.74 9.88 13.43
CA TRP A 40 -13.63 8.90 14.02
C TRP A 40 -15.00 9.53 14.26
N LEU A 41 -16.05 8.88 13.76
CA LEU A 41 -17.45 9.27 13.93
C LEU A 41 -18.07 8.32 14.96
N HIS A 42 -18.32 8.83 16.16
CA HIS A 42 -19.02 8.08 17.19
C HIS A 42 -20.51 8.05 16.90
N ARG A 43 -21.13 6.88 16.82
CA ARG A 43 -22.51 6.73 16.34
C ARG A 43 -23.33 5.76 17.19
N ASP A 44 -24.64 5.95 17.15
CA ASP A 44 -25.58 4.92 17.63
C ASP A 44 -25.62 3.77 16.62
N GLY A 45 -25.12 2.59 17.01
CA GLY A 45 -25.16 1.39 16.17
C GLY A 45 -23.90 1.11 15.34
N GLY A 46 -22.72 1.47 15.89
CA GLY A 46 -21.43 1.16 15.31
C GLY A 46 -20.75 2.39 14.72
N ASP A 47 -19.53 2.63 15.17
CA ASP A 47 -18.74 3.79 14.79
C ASP A 47 -18.21 3.66 13.36
N TRP A 48 -17.98 4.81 12.73
CA TRP A 48 -17.41 4.92 11.39
C TRP A 48 -16.13 5.73 11.41
N VAL A 49 -15.32 5.59 10.37
CA VAL A 49 -14.20 6.50 10.10
C VAL A 49 -14.50 7.26 8.82
N ALA A 50 -14.42 8.59 8.90
CA ALA A 50 -14.34 9.44 7.72
C ALA A 50 -12.88 9.50 7.26
N ARG A 51 -12.62 8.96 6.07
CA ARG A 51 -11.32 9.08 5.39
C ARG A 51 -11.38 10.27 4.44
N LEU A 52 -10.51 11.25 4.62
CA LEU A 52 -10.51 12.50 3.87
C LEU A 52 -9.22 12.58 3.04
N PRO A 53 -9.26 12.36 1.71
CA PRO A 53 -8.06 12.39 0.88
C PRO A 53 -7.39 13.77 0.89
N LYS A 54 -6.08 13.79 1.13
CA LYS A 54 -5.16 14.94 1.01
C LYS A 54 -4.59 15.02 -0.40
N GLN A 55 -4.33 13.87 -1.02
CA GLN A 55 -3.74 13.70 -2.35
C GLN A 55 -4.28 12.44 -3.03
N SER A 56 -3.93 12.23 -4.31
CA SER A 56 -4.22 10.98 -5.03
C SER A 56 -2.92 10.22 -5.30
N GLN A 57 -2.80 9.02 -4.75
CA GLN A 57 -1.64 8.16 -5.01
C GLN A 57 -1.69 7.46 -6.38
N MET A 58 -2.86 7.51 -7.03
CA MET A 58 -3.09 7.00 -8.37
C MET A 58 -2.95 8.12 -9.44
N ASN A 59 -2.59 9.35 -9.02
CA ASN A 59 -2.52 10.54 -9.85
C ASN A 59 -3.85 10.85 -10.59
N LEU A 60 -4.98 10.67 -9.88
CA LEU A 60 -6.33 10.89 -10.38
C LEU A 60 -6.86 12.26 -9.96
N ALA A 61 -7.77 12.82 -10.76
CA ALA A 61 -8.53 14.00 -10.38
C ALA A 61 -9.41 13.70 -9.15
N PRO A 62 -9.78 14.70 -8.33
CA PRO A 62 -10.49 14.48 -7.06
C PRO A 62 -11.70 13.54 -7.14
N ALA A 63 -12.61 13.75 -8.10
CA ALA A 63 -13.80 12.92 -8.26
C ALA A 63 -13.47 11.48 -8.70
N ASP A 64 -12.54 11.32 -9.64
CA ASP A 64 -12.11 10.00 -10.11
C ASP A 64 -11.36 9.23 -9.02
N ASN A 65 -10.54 9.92 -8.22
CA ASN A 65 -9.85 9.35 -7.06
C ASN A 65 -10.86 8.83 -6.03
N LEU A 66 -11.86 9.64 -5.71
CA LEU A 66 -12.90 9.27 -4.74
C LEU A 66 -13.70 8.06 -5.22
N ALA A 67 -14.07 8.02 -6.50
CA ALA A 67 -14.74 6.87 -7.11
C ALA A 67 -13.84 5.62 -7.13
N TYR A 68 -12.53 5.79 -7.37
CA TYR A 68 -11.55 4.72 -7.34
C TYR A 68 -11.45 4.10 -5.94
N GLU A 69 -11.20 4.93 -4.91
CA GLU A 69 -11.08 4.46 -3.53
C GLU A 69 -12.39 3.83 -3.02
N ALA A 70 -13.55 4.39 -3.36
CA ALA A 70 -14.84 3.79 -3.04
C ALA A 70 -14.96 2.37 -3.63
N ALA A 71 -14.61 2.19 -4.91
CA ALA A 71 -14.60 0.89 -5.55
C ALA A 71 -13.60 -0.08 -4.91
N CYS A 72 -12.46 0.41 -4.39
CA CYS A 72 -11.52 -0.43 -3.63
C CYS A 72 -12.21 -1.06 -2.41
N TYR A 73 -12.88 -0.26 -1.58
CA TYR A 73 -13.59 -0.75 -0.40
C TYR A 73 -14.79 -1.63 -0.74
N GLU A 74 -15.61 -1.22 -1.71
CA GLU A 74 -16.78 -2.01 -2.15
C GLU A 74 -16.38 -3.39 -2.65
N ARG A 75 -15.23 -3.49 -3.33
CA ARG A 75 -14.74 -4.76 -3.83
C ARG A 75 -14.12 -5.60 -2.73
N ALA A 76 -13.20 -5.02 -1.98
CA ALA A 76 -12.38 -5.74 -1.02
C ALA A 76 -13.16 -6.18 0.24
N SER A 77 -14.15 -5.39 0.67
CA SER A 77 -14.97 -5.71 1.85
C SER A 77 -15.80 -6.99 1.70
N GLN A 78 -16.01 -7.47 0.47
CA GLN A 78 -16.66 -8.77 0.21
C GLN A 78 -15.86 -9.95 0.77
N GLY A 79 -14.54 -9.79 0.97
CA GLY A 79 -13.69 -10.80 1.61
C GLY A 79 -13.88 -10.87 3.13
N GLY A 80 -14.54 -9.90 3.76
CA GLY A 80 -14.82 -9.88 5.20
C GLY A 80 -13.65 -9.48 6.11
N HIS A 81 -12.49 -9.15 5.53
CA HIS A 81 -11.27 -8.72 6.22
C HIS A 81 -10.87 -7.27 5.92
N VAL A 82 -11.85 -6.45 5.53
CA VAL A 82 -11.69 -5.06 5.11
C VAL A 82 -12.89 -4.27 5.62
N PRO A 83 -12.73 -3.00 6.05
CA PRO A 83 -13.85 -2.14 6.43
C PRO A 83 -14.90 -2.04 5.33
N ARG A 84 -16.20 -2.13 5.67
CA ARG A 84 -17.26 -1.87 4.69
C ARG A 84 -17.35 -0.38 4.39
N LEU A 85 -17.63 -0.04 3.13
CA LEU A 85 -18.02 1.31 2.74
C LEU A 85 -19.50 1.55 3.08
N HIS A 86 -19.78 2.63 3.80
CA HIS A 86 -21.13 3.08 4.15
C HIS A 86 -21.61 4.23 3.27
N GLY A 87 -20.69 4.99 2.69
CA GLY A 87 -21.03 6.08 1.78
C GLY A 87 -19.84 6.91 1.36
N VAL A 88 -20.12 7.81 0.42
CA VAL A 88 -19.18 8.78 -0.13
C VAL A 88 -19.71 10.19 0.18
N LEU A 89 -18.81 11.08 0.60
CA LEU A 89 -19.06 12.50 0.72
C LEU A 89 -18.52 13.18 -0.54
N ASP A 90 -19.41 13.78 -1.33
CA ASP A 90 -19.05 14.34 -2.64
C ASP A 90 -17.98 15.44 -2.56
N VAL A 91 -17.24 15.58 -3.66
CA VAL A 91 -16.31 16.69 -3.87
C VAL A 91 -17.10 18.01 -3.84
N SER A 92 -16.65 18.94 -3.00
CA SER A 92 -17.29 20.24 -2.78
C SER A 92 -16.28 21.30 -2.35
N ASP A 93 -16.70 22.56 -2.25
CA ASP A 93 -15.83 23.62 -1.71
C ASP A 93 -15.41 23.34 -0.26
N ALA A 94 -16.27 22.65 0.52
CA ALA A 94 -15.97 22.27 1.90
C ALA A 94 -15.03 21.06 1.99
N LEU A 95 -15.19 20.10 1.08
CA LEU A 95 -14.33 18.91 0.93
C LEU A 95 -13.80 18.82 -0.51
N PRO A 96 -12.71 19.51 -0.86
CA PRO A 96 -12.21 19.60 -2.24
C PRO A 96 -11.78 18.27 -2.87
N ARG A 97 -11.64 17.22 -2.05
CA ARG A 97 -11.36 15.85 -2.49
C ARG A 97 -12.40 14.83 -2.00
N GLY A 98 -13.53 15.31 -1.47
CA GLY A 98 -14.58 14.49 -0.90
C GLY A 98 -14.13 13.71 0.35
N GLY A 99 -14.80 12.59 0.61
CA GLY A 99 -14.43 11.67 1.68
C GLY A 99 -15.18 10.34 1.61
N LEU A 100 -14.66 9.33 2.30
CA LEU A 100 -15.30 8.02 2.42
C LEU A 100 -15.75 7.80 3.86
N LEU A 101 -16.89 7.15 4.04
CA LEU A 101 -17.34 6.68 5.34
C LEU A 101 -17.21 5.16 5.37
N VAL A 102 -16.33 4.64 6.23
CA VAL A 102 -16.06 3.20 6.34
C VAL A 102 -16.27 2.69 7.78
N ASP A 103 -16.40 1.38 7.96
CA ASP A 103 -16.40 0.77 9.30
C ASP A 103 -15.22 1.29 10.14
N ALA A 104 -15.48 1.70 11.38
CA ALA A 104 -14.41 1.90 12.35
C ALA A 104 -13.94 0.55 12.88
N ILE A 105 -12.63 0.32 12.85
CA ILE A 105 -12.01 -0.91 13.33
C ILE A 105 -11.31 -0.59 14.65
N ASP A 106 -11.86 -1.10 15.74
CA ASP A 106 -11.16 -1.12 17.02
C ASP A 106 -10.23 -2.34 17.05
N GLY A 107 -8.93 -2.09 17.17
CA GLY A 107 -7.92 -3.12 17.09
C GLY A 107 -6.51 -2.60 17.34
N ARG A 108 -5.59 -3.52 17.57
CA ARG A 108 -4.16 -3.21 17.69
C ARG A 108 -3.46 -3.35 16.33
N LEU A 109 -2.36 -2.65 16.13
CA LEU A 109 -1.48 -2.92 14.98
C LEU A 109 -1.03 -4.40 14.98
N ALA A 110 -0.92 -4.98 13.78
CA ALA A 110 -0.36 -6.31 13.60
C ALA A 110 1.09 -6.38 14.12
N GLN A 111 1.43 -7.52 14.73
CA GLN A 111 2.76 -7.79 15.29
C GLN A 111 3.36 -8.96 14.53
N LEU A 112 4.47 -8.70 13.86
CA LEU A 112 5.18 -9.73 13.09
C LEU A 112 6.29 -10.36 13.94
N PRO A 113 6.53 -11.67 13.81
CA PRO A 113 5.90 -12.62 12.86
C PRO A 113 4.54 -13.18 13.31
N GLN A 114 4.08 -12.90 14.53
CA GLN A 114 2.99 -13.63 15.19
C GLN A 114 1.65 -13.54 14.46
N ASP A 115 1.40 -12.44 13.77
CA ASP A 115 0.16 -12.20 13.03
C ASP A 115 0.26 -12.52 11.53
N LEU A 116 1.41 -12.95 11.01
CA LEU A 116 1.56 -13.39 9.61
C LEU A 116 0.50 -14.43 9.20
N PRO A 117 0.15 -15.44 10.02
CA PRO A 117 -0.88 -16.40 9.63
C PRO A 117 -2.26 -15.77 9.42
N ARG A 118 -2.62 -14.75 10.20
CA ARG A 118 -3.89 -14.01 10.07
C ARG A 118 -3.88 -13.13 8.83
N ILE A 119 -2.76 -12.47 8.58
CA ILE A 119 -2.59 -11.65 7.36
C ILE A 119 -2.68 -12.53 6.11
N ALA A 120 -2.10 -13.74 6.13
CA ALA A 120 -2.22 -14.69 5.02
C ALA A 120 -3.68 -15.08 4.74
N GLU A 121 -4.50 -15.25 5.78
CA GLU A 121 -5.95 -15.50 5.66
C GLU A 121 -6.68 -14.30 5.07
N THR A 122 -6.37 -13.07 5.52
CA THR A 122 -6.89 -11.83 4.95
C THR A 122 -6.59 -11.72 3.46
N LEU A 123 -5.32 -11.91 3.06
CA LEU A 123 -4.94 -11.84 1.65
C LEU A 123 -5.59 -12.94 0.82
N ALA A 124 -5.67 -14.18 1.34
CA ALA A 124 -6.37 -15.25 0.65
C ALA A 124 -7.86 -14.93 0.46
N SER A 125 -8.52 -14.33 1.45
CA SER A 125 -9.93 -13.90 1.34
C SER A 125 -10.14 -12.87 0.22
N LEU A 126 -9.18 -11.96 0.03
CA LEU A 126 -9.19 -10.95 -1.01
C LEU A 126 -8.91 -11.54 -2.39
N HIS A 127 -7.89 -12.39 -2.48
CA HIS A 127 -7.42 -13.01 -3.72
C HIS A 127 -8.42 -14.04 -4.28
N HIS A 128 -9.27 -14.63 -3.42
CA HIS A 128 -10.37 -15.52 -3.83
C HIS A 128 -11.57 -14.79 -4.44
N LEU A 129 -11.67 -13.47 -4.30
CA LEU A 129 -12.81 -12.74 -4.82
C LEU A 129 -12.89 -12.88 -6.35
N PRO A 130 -14.07 -13.21 -6.90
CA PRO A 130 -14.20 -13.41 -8.34
C PRO A 130 -13.92 -12.10 -9.07
N THR A 131 -13.17 -12.16 -10.17
CA THR A 131 -12.97 -11.00 -11.05
C THR A 131 -14.31 -10.61 -11.68
N PRO A 132 -14.74 -9.33 -11.63
CA PRO A 132 -16.02 -8.91 -12.17
C PRO A 132 -15.96 -8.89 -13.69
N GLN A 133 -17.13 -8.94 -14.32
CA GLN A 133 -17.23 -8.66 -15.75
C GLN A 133 -16.81 -7.22 -16.10
N GLN A 134 -17.07 -6.27 -15.20
CA GLN A 134 -16.67 -4.87 -15.33
C GLN A 134 -15.76 -4.49 -14.14
N PRO A 135 -14.43 -4.53 -14.30
CA PRO A 135 -13.50 -4.22 -13.21
C PRO A 135 -13.26 -2.73 -12.97
N SER A 136 -13.68 -1.88 -13.90
CA SER A 136 -13.67 -0.43 -13.75
C SER A 136 -14.41 0.00 -12.47
N PRO A 137 -13.93 1.03 -11.74
CA PRO A 137 -12.80 1.91 -12.06
C PRO A 137 -11.42 1.36 -11.70
N LEU A 138 -11.33 0.20 -11.05
CA LEU A 138 -10.04 -0.36 -10.61
C LEU A 138 -9.18 -0.74 -11.82
N GLN A 139 -7.87 -0.47 -11.72
CA GLN A 139 -6.93 -0.84 -12.76
C GLN A 139 -6.94 -2.36 -12.96
N ALA A 140 -7.14 -2.80 -14.20
CA ALA A 140 -7.23 -4.22 -14.55
C ALA A 140 -6.53 -4.48 -15.88
N PRO A 141 -5.19 -4.36 -15.95
CA PRO A 141 -4.44 -4.68 -17.16
C PRO A 141 -4.77 -6.09 -17.66
N CYS A 142 -4.81 -6.26 -18.97
CA CYS A 142 -4.93 -7.58 -19.59
C CYS A 142 -3.72 -8.45 -19.22
N GLU A 143 -2.53 -7.86 -19.23
CA GLU A 143 -1.25 -8.50 -18.90
C GLU A 143 -0.68 -7.90 -17.60
N PRO A 144 -1.13 -8.34 -16.41
CA PRO A 144 -0.73 -7.74 -15.12
C PRO A 144 0.77 -7.86 -14.84
N TRP A 145 1.41 -8.94 -15.30
CA TRP A 145 2.85 -9.10 -15.14
C TRP A 145 3.63 -8.10 -15.98
N GLN A 146 3.24 -7.92 -17.24
CA GLN A 146 3.84 -6.93 -18.12
C GLN A 146 3.67 -5.53 -17.55
N ALA A 147 2.47 -5.18 -17.07
CA ALA A 147 2.20 -3.89 -16.44
C ALA A 147 3.11 -3.64 -15.23
N MET A 148 3.34 -4.64 -14.38
CA MET A 148 4.27 -4.53 -13.25
C MET A 148 5.72 -4.29 -13.74
N ARG A 149 6.18 -5.03 -14.74
CA ARG A 149 7.53 -4.83 -15.32
C ARG A 149 7.71 -3.44 -15.92
N GLU A 150 6.70 -2.93 -16.62
CA GLU A 150 6.70 -1.58 -17.20
C GLU A 150 6.68 -0.50 -16.11
N GLU A 151 5.92 -0.68 -15.02
CA GLU A 151 5.91 0.26 -13.90
C GLU A 151 7.28 0.35 -13.23
N VAL A 152 7.90 -0.79 -12.91
CA VAL A 152 9.26 -0.84 -12.35
C VAL A 152 10.28 -0.27 -13.33
N GLY A 153 10.17 -0.59 -14.61
CA GLY A 153 11.05 -0.08 -15.67
C GLY A 153 11.02 1.45 -15.80
N ARG A 154 9.83 2.06 -15.75
CA ARG A 154 9.69 3.52 -15.76
C ARG A 154 10.32 4.18 -14.53
N GLN A 155 10.18 3.58 -13.35
CA GLN A 155 10.85 4.10 -12.15
C GLN A 155 12.38 3.93 -12.22
N ALA A 156 12.87 2.87 -12.88
CA ALA A 156 14.30 2.61 -13.04
C ALA A 156 15.03 3.69 -13.87
N GLU A 157 14.32 4.49 -14.66
CA GLU A 157 14.88 5.63 -15.42
C GLU A 157 15.54 6.68 -14.49
N TRP A 158 15.18 6.69 -13.20
CA TRP A 158 15.74 7.60 -12.21
C TRP A 158 17.07 7.12 -11.60
N LEU A 159 17.50 5.88 -11.86
CA LEU A 159 18.70 5.30 -11.24
C LEU A 159 19.98 6.14 -11.49
N ASP A 160 20.14 6.64 -12.72
CA ASP A 160 21.32 7.45 -13.08
C ASP A 160 21.30 8.83 -12.41
N GLN A 161 20.12 9.31 -12.01
CA GLN A 161 19.93 10.61 -11.35
C GLN A 161 19.95 10.50 -9.82
N ALA A 162 19.95 9.28 -9.27
CA ALA A 162 19.87 9.03 -7.83
C ALA A 162 21.22 9.18 -7.08
N ASN A 163 22.31 9.55 -7.78
CA ASN A 163 23.66 9.68 -7.22
C ASN A 163 24.12 8.42 -6.45
N LEU A 164 23.83 7.25 -7.03
CA LEU A 164 24.25 5.94 -6.55
C LEU A 164 25.63 5.57 -7.12
N SER A 165 26.34 4.67 -6.44
CA SER A 165 27.57 4.12 -7.02
C SER A 165 27.26 3.30 -8.28
N ALA A 166 28.17 3.30 -9.25
CA ALA A 166 28.02 2.51 -10.48
C ALA A 166 27.79 1.00 -10.21
N SER A 167 28.39 0.48 -9.14
CA SER A 167 28.20 -0.91 -8.69
C SER A 167 26.75 -1.19 -8.28
N VAL A 168 26.15 -0.31 -7.46
CA VAL A 168 24.74 -0.44 -7.04
C VAL A 168 23.80 -0.33 -8.25
N ILE A 169 24.02 0.64 -9.14
CA ILE A 169 23.22 0.81 -10.35
C ILE A 169 23.28 -0.45 -11.24
N SER A 170 24.49 -1.00 -11.47
CA SER A 170 24.67 -2.22 -12.25
C SER A 170 23.89 -3.39 -11.65
N ARG A 171 23.98 -3.59 -10.33
CA ARG A 171 23.28 -4.68 -9.65
C ARG A 171 21.76 -4.59 -9.78
N ILE A 172 21.19 -3.39 -9.64
CA ILE A 172 19.74 -3.19 -9.82
C ILE A 172 19.33 -3.45 -11.28
N ARG A 173 20.15 -3.02 -12.26
CA ARG A 173 19.91 -3.30 -13.69
C ARG A 173 20.00 -4.78 -14.04
N ASP A 174 20.91 -5.51 -13.42
CA ASP A 174 21.03 -6.95 -13.60
C ASP A 174 19.78 -7.67 -13.08
N GLU A 175 19.26 -7.27 -11.92
CA GLU A 175 18.02 -7.82 -11.36
C GLU A 175 16.78 -7.46 -12.21
N LEU A 176 16.71 -6.24 -12.75
CA LEU A 176 15.66 -5.85 -13.71
C LEU A 176 15.70 -6.71 -14.97
N SER A 177 16.90 -6.97 -15.49
CA SER A 177 17.12 -7.80 -16.68
C SER A 177 16.82 -9.29 -16.41
N ALA A 178 16.93 -9.72 -15.15
CA ALA A 178 16.61 -11.07 -14.71
C ALA A 178 15.12 -11.32 -14.44
N LEU A 179 14.25 -10.30 -14.58
CA LEU A 179 12.80 -10.50 -14.52
C LEU A 179 12.34 -11.31 -15.74
N PRO A 180 11.59 -12.41 -15.54
CA PRO A 180 11.08 -13.20 -16.66
C PRO A 180 10.15 -12.37 -17.54
N VAL A 181 10.19 -12.62 -18.85
CA VAL A 181 9.33 -11.91 -19.81
C VAL A 181 7.86 -12.28 -19.60
N GLU A 182 7.60 -13.55 -19.33
CA GLU A 182 6.27 -14.13 -19.15
C GLU A 182 6.22 -15.00 -17.89
N LEU A 183 5.03 -15.13 -17.32
CA LEU A 183 4.72 -16.03 -16.21
C LEU A 183 3.50 -16.87 -16.61
N PRO A 184 3.67 -18.12 -17.06
CA PRO A 184 2.62 -18.87 -17.77
C PRO A 184 1.44 -19.29 -16.89
N ASP A 185 1.63 -19.38 -15.57
CA ASP A 185 0.62 -19.72 -14.57
C ASP A 185 0.18 -18.51 -13.74
N ALA A 186 0.51 -17.29 -14.19
CA ALA A 186 0.09 -16.07 -13.52
C ALA A 186 -1.39 -15.80 -13.78
N GLU A 187 -2.18 -15.86 -12.70
CA GLU A 187 -3.59 -15.51 -12.73
C GLU A 187 -3.84 -14.21 -11.95
N ARG A 188 -4.63 -13.31 -12.55
CA ARG A 188 -4.99 -12.06 -11.90
C ARG A 188 -6.08 -12.25 -10.86
N CYS A 189 -5.95 -11.55 -9.75
CA CYS A 189 -6.96 -11.42 -8.72
C CYS A 189 -7.01 -9.97 -8.23
N LEU A 190 -7.95 -9.64 -7.35
CA LEU A 190 -7.91 -8.37 -6.63
C LEU A 190 -6.73 -8.40 -5.65
N ILE A 191 -5.84 -7.44 -5.76
CA ILE A 191 -4.72 -7.22 -4.83
C ILE A 191 -4.85 -5.82 -4.22
N SER A 192 -4.36 -5.66 -3.00
CA SER A 192 -4.26 -4.36 -2.35
C SER A 192 -3.14 -3.51 -2.95
N PHE A 193 -2.04 -4.15 -3.35
CA PHE A 193 -0.79 -3.51 -3.78
C PHE A 193 -0.10 -2.67 -2.69
N ASP A 194 -0.70 -2.55 -1.49
CA ASP A 194 -0.15 -1.84 -0.34
C ASP A 194 -0.33 -2.61 0.97
N THR A 195 0.11 -3.87 0.96
CA THR A 195 -0.02 -4.79 2.09
C THR A 195 1.10 -4.66 3.12
N HIS A 196 1.63 -3.45 3.30
CA HIS A 196 2.61 -3.18 4.35
C HIS A 196 2.02 -3.53 5.73
N PRO A 197 2.80 -4.12 6.68
CA PRO A 197 2.25 -4.62 7.95
C PRO A 197 1.51 -3.58 8.81
N GLY A 198 1.85 -2.30 8.71
CA GLY A 198 1.22 -1.19 9.42
C GLY A 198 -0.21 -0.90 8.94
N ASN A 199 -0.61 -1.42 7.78
CA ASN A 199 -1.97 -1.31 7.27
C ASN A 199 -2.91 -2.40 7.82
N PHE A 200 -2.44 -3.27 8.71
CA PHE A 200 -3.25 -4.32 9.31
C PHE A 200 -3.53 -4.04 10.80
N LEU A 201 -4.82 -4.08 11.15
CA LEU A 201 -5.28 -4.12 12.53
C LEU A 201 -5.73 -5.53 12.90
N ILE A 202 -5.42 -5.97 14.12
CA ILE A 202 -5.98 -7.17 14.73
C ILE A 202 -7.15 -6.75 15.59
N ASP A 203 -8.36 -7.12 15.16
CA ASP A 203 -9.60 -6.82 15.88
C ASP A 203 -9.73 -7.64 17.18
N ASP A 204 -10.78 -7.35 17.95
CA ASP A 204 -11.11 -8.02 19.21
C ASP A 204 -11.35 -9.54 19.06
N GLN A 205 -11.75 -9.98 17.88
CA GLN A 205 -11.93 -11.38 17.49
C GLN A 205 -10.63 -12.05 17.01
N GLY A 206 -9.53 -11.30 16.96
CA GLY A 206 -8.23 -11.79 16.54
C GLY A 206 -8.11 -11.98 15.02
N ARG A 207 -8.95 -11.32 14.22
CA ARG A 207 -8.85 -11.29 12.76
C ARG A 207 -7.96 -10.15 12.32
N ALA A 208 -7.15 -10.38 11.30
CA ALA A 208 -6.44 -9.29 10.62
C ALA A 208 -7.39 -8.56 9.66
N VAL A 209 -7.44 -7.25 9.77
CA VAL A 209 -8.25 -6.36 8.94
C VAL A 209 -7.31 -5.39 8.22
N LEU A 210 -7.34 -5.40 6.90
CA LEU A 210 -6.59 -4.47 6.07
C LEU A 210 -7.37 -3.15 5.97
N VAL A 211 -6.82 -2.07 6.50
CA VAL A 211 -7.53 -0.79 6.64
C VAL A 211 -7.16 0.25 5.59
N ASP A 212 -6.14 0.03 4.78
CA ASP A 212 -5.74 0.96 3.71
C ASP A 212 -5.75 0.29 2.34
N LEU A 213 -6.54 0.82 1.41
CA LEU A 213 -6.93 0.16 0.16
C LEU A 213 -6.89 1.05 -1.08
N GLU A 214 -6.41 2.28 -0.95
CA GLU A 214 -6.45 3.28 -2.03
C GLU A 214 -5.68 2.87 -3.30
N LYS A 215 -4.79 1.87 -3.22
CA LYS A 215 -4.03 1.31 -4.35
C LYS A 215 -4.57 -0.01 -4.92
N CYS A 216 -5.69 -0.53 -4.39
CA CYS A 216 -6.28 -1.79 -4.83
C CYS A 216 -6.43 -1.84 -6.35
N ARG A 217 -6.08 -2.97 -6.95
CA ARG A 217 -6.10 -3.18 -8.41
C ARG A 217 -6.18 -4.67 -8.72
N TYR A 218 -6.43 -5.03 -9.98
CA TYR A 218 -6.31 -6.42 -10.41
C TYR A 218 -4.89 -6.70 -10.86
N GLY A 219 -4.22 -7.63 -10.18
CA GLY A 219 -2.82 -7.96 -10.38
C GLY A 219 -2.51 -9.36 -9.89
N LEU A 220 -1.22 -9.66 -9.67
CA LEU A 220 -0.79 -10.99 -9.27
C LEU A 220 -0.71 -11.09 -7.73
N PRO A 221 -1.25 -12.16 -7.12
CA PRO A 221 -1.29 -12.29 -5.66
C PRO A 221 0.10 -12.30 -5.02
N GLY A 222 1.11 -12.77 -5.74
CA GLY A 222 2.49 -12.77 -5.27
C GLY A 222 3.05 -11.36 -4.97
N ILE A 223 2.47 -10.31 -5.55
CA ILE A 223 2.86 -8.90 -5.29
C ILE A 223 2.47 -8.52 -3.85
N ASP A 224 1.26 -8.86 -3.42
CA ASP A 224 0.78 -8.62 -2.06
C ASP A 224 1.56 -9.47 -1.04
N LEU A 225 1.83 -10.74 -1.34
CA LEU A 225 2.64 -11.59 -0.46
C LEU A 225 4.05 -11.02 -0.28
N ALA A 226 4.64 -10.53 -1.37
CA ALA A 226 5.93 -9.89 -1.32
C ALA A 226 5.88 -8.62 -0.48
N HIS A 227 4.94 -7.72 -0.73
CA HIS A 227 4.87 -6.44 -0.04
C HIS A 227 4.55 -6.58 1.47
N THR A 228 3.90 -7.67 1.89
CA THR A 228 3.72 -7.99 3.32
C THR A 228 5.00 -8.45 4.02
N SER A 229 5.91 -9.10 3.30
CA SER A 229 6.99 -9.89 3.92
C SER A 229 8.40 -9.57 3.42
N LEU A 230 8.54 -8.63 2.48
CA LEU A 230 9.83 -8.12 2.03
C LEU A 230 10.48 -7.29 3.12
N TYR A 231 11.79 -7.43 3.30
CA TYR A 231 12.57 -6.63 4.25
C TYR A 231 12.30 -5.12 4.11
N THR A 232 12.28 -4.61 2.86
CA THR A 232 12.02 -3.19 2.56
C THR A 232 10.64 -2.73 3.03
N SER A 233 9.67 -3.62 3.14
CA SER A 233 8.34 -3.33 3.64
C SER A 233 8.24 -3.57 5.14
N THR A 234 8.71 -4.72 5.64
CA THR A 234 8.62 -5.06 7.06
C THR A 234 9.50 -4.17 7.94
N THR A 235 10.47 -3.41 7.41
CA THR A 235 11.26 -2.43 8.18
C THR A 235 10.92 -0.98 7.86
N TRP A 236 9.80 -0.73 7.16
CA TRP A 236 9.40 0.62 6.74
C TRP A 236 8.78 1.46 7.87
N ASP A 237 7.88 0.88 8.66
CA ASP A 237 7.13 1.58 9.71
C ASP A 237 7.68 1.21 11.08
N LEU A 238 8.02 2.22 11.87
CA LEU A 238 8.62 2.06 13.19
C LEU A 238 7.69 1.35 14.19
N ASN A 239 6.36 1.43 14.01
CA ASN A 239 5.38 0.86 14.94
C ASN A 239 5.03 -0.60 14.62
N SER A 240 5.34 -1.08 13.41
CA SER A 240 5.02 -2.42 12.95
C SER A 240 6.24 -3.18 12.39
N GLN A 241 7.46 -2.65 12.62
CA GLN A 241 8.66 -3.20 12.02
C GLN A 241 9.04 -4.58 12.55
N ALA A 242 9.50 -5.44 11.64
CA ALA A 242 10.13 -6.71 11.94
C ALA A 242 11.17 -7.09 10.88
N VAL A 243 12.21 -7.81 11.32
CA VAL A 243 13.12 -8.52 10.41
C VAL A 243 12.71 -9.99 10.45
N LEU A 244 12.14 -10.46 9.34
CA LEU A 244 11.68 -11.84 9.22
C LEU A 244 12.85 -12.77 8.86
N SER A 245 12.85 -13.96 9.44
CA SER A 245 13.66 -15.08 9.00
C SER A 245 13.08 -15.71 7.73
N LEU A 246 13.93 -16.44 7.00
CA LEU A 246 13.52 -17.18 5.81
C LEU A 246 12.37 -18.17 6.12
N ASP A 247 12.43 -18.87 7.26
CA ASP A 247 11.40 -19.83 7.66
C ASP A 247 10.05 -19.16 7.94
N GLU A 248 10.05 -17.95 8.49
CA GLU A 248 8.82 -17.16 8.70
C GLU A 248 8.21 -16.70 7.38
N VAL A 249 9.04 -16.25 6.43
CA VAL A 249 8.58 -15.90 5.07
C VAL A 249 7.99 -17.14 4.38
N ILE A 250 8.68 -18.28 4.41
CA ILE A 250 8.19 -19.54 3.84
C ILE A 250 6.88 -19.96 4.52
N GLY A 251 6.82 -19.88 5.85
CA GLY A 251 5.63 -20.21 6.63
C GLY A 251 4.42 -19.36 6.24
N PHE A 252 4.63 -18.06 6.03
CA PHE A 252 3.62 -17.12 5.55
C PHE A 252 3.09 -17.49 4.15
N TYR A 253 3.98 -17.74 3.18
CA TYR A 253 3.60 -18.14 1.83
C TYR A 253 2.82 -19.46 1.86
N ARG A 254 3.29 -20.46 2.61
CA ARG A 254 2.62 -21.77 2.75
C ARG A 254 1.24 -21.64 3.41
N ARG A 255 1.08 -20.74 4.38
CA ARG A 255 -0.23 -20.47 5.00
C ARG A 255 -1.21 -19.90 3.98
N TRP A 256 -0.77 -18.95 3.17
CA TRP A 256 -1.58 -18.40 2.09
C TRP A 256 -1.91 -19.46 1.03
N GLN A 257 -0.94 -20.24 0.56
CA GLN A 257 -1.16 -21.32 -0.42
C GLN A 257 -2.20 -22.33 0.08
N ALA A 258 -2.13 -22.72 1.36
CA ALA A 258 -3.09 -23.62 1.97
C ALA A 258 -4.52 -23.03 1.99
N ALA A 259 -4.66 -21.73 2.22
CA ALA A 259 -5.94 -21.03 2.18
C ALA A 259 -6.48 -20.85 0.74
N MET A 260 -5.59 -20.71 -0.25
CA MET A 260 -5.97 -20.64 -1.66
C MET A 260 -6.38 -21.99 -2.25
N GLY A 261 -5.83 -23.10 -1.76
CA GLY A 261 -6.05 -24.45 -2.31
C GLY A 261 -5.33 -24.70 -3.64
N SER A 262 -5.26 -23.70 -4.52
CA SER A 262 -4.41 -23.65 -5.71
C SER A 262 -3.53 -22.41 -5.68
N SER A 263 -2.23 -22.56 -5.96
CA SER A 263 -1.30 -21.43 -6.01
C SER A 263 -0.50 -21.42 -7.31
N PRO A 264 -0.01 -20.25 -7.75
CA PRO A 264 1.04 -20.18 -8.75
C PRO A 264 2.29 -20.94 -8.31
N SER A 265 3.15 -21.25 -9.26
CA SER A 265 4.46 -21.85 -9.03
C SER A 265 5.35 -20.97 -8.16
N ALA A 266 6.31 -21.61 -7.50
CA ALA A 266 7.37 -20.92 -6.77
C ALA A 266 8.13 -19.92 -7.66
N GLU A 267 8.32 -20.22 -8.94
CA GLU A 267 8.97 -19.32 -9.89
C GLU A 267 8.16 -18.02 -10.07
N THR A 268 6.84 -18.11 -10.24
CA THR A 268 5.96 -16.95 -10.34
C THR A 268 5.93 -16.15 -9.04
N LEU A 269 5.83 -16.82 -7.89
CA LEU A 269 5.81 -16.15 -6.58
C LEU A 269 7.14 -15.41 -6.29
N VAL A 270 8.27 -16.02 -6.62
CA VAL A 270 9.60 -15.39 -6.47
C VAL A 270 9.81 -14.27 -7.48
N ALA A 271 9.30 -14.41 -8.71
CA ALA A 271 9.34 -13.33 -9.71
C ALA A 271 8.55 -12.11 -9.25
N CYS A 272 7.34 -12.30 -8.70
CA CYS A 272 6.58 -11.23 -8.07
C CYS A 272 7.36 -10.59 -6.91
N ARG A 273 8.00 -11.40 -6.05
CA ARG A 273 8.81 -10.89 -4.93
C ARG A 273 9.98 -10.04 -5.40
N ARG A 274 10.71 -10.49 -6.43
CA ARG A 274 11.79 -9.71 -7.05
C ARG A 274 11.26 -8.40 -7.64
N ALA A 275 10.15 -8.43 -8.37
CA ALA A 275 9.56 -7.22 -8.95
C ALA A 275 9.09 -6.22 -7.89
N THR A 276 8.45 -6.67 -6.81
CA THR A 276 8.03 -5.79 -5.70
C THR A 276 9.23 -5.18 -4.98
N TRP A 277 10.30 -5.96 -4.76
CA TRP A 277 11.55 -5.42 -4.20
C TRP A 277 12.16 -4.36 -5.11
N LEU A 278 12.24 -4.64 -6.41
CA LEU A 278 12.73 -3.68 -7.40
C LEU A 278 11.85 -2.43 -7.46
N TRP A 279 10.52 -2.57 -7.38
CA TRP A 279 9.59 -1.45 -7.27
C TRP A 279 9.91 -0.57 -6.07
N SER A 280 10.22 -1.14 -4.89
CA SER A 280 10.68 -0.36 -3.73
C SER A 280 12.01 0.35 -3.99
N LEU A 281 13.01 -0.34 -4.56
CA LEU A 281 14.33 0.25 -4.82
C LEU A 281 14.29 1.36 -5.86
N THR A 282 13.55 1.16 -6.95
CA THR A 282 13.43 2.18 -8.00
C THR A 282 12.59 3.36 -7.53
N TRP A 283 11.62 3.14 -6.65
CA TRP A 283 10.94 4.22 -5.93
C TRP A 283 11.92 5.00 -5.04
N CYS A 284 12.75 4.32 -4.25
CA CYS A 284 13.77 4.97 -3.42
C CYS A 284 14.76 5.78 -4.27
N ALA A 285 15.17 5.26 -5.44
CA ALA A 285 16.05 5.96 -6.37
C ALA A 285 15.38 7.21 -6.95
N LYS A 286 14.11 7.10 -7.38
CA LYS A 286 13.30 8.24 -7.83
C LYS A 286 13.18 9.29 -6.74
N TRP A 287 12.81 8.90 -5.52
CA TRP A 287 12.71 9.82 -4.39
C TRP A 287 14.03 10.53 -4.12
N ARG A 288 15.15 9.79 -4.09
CA ARG A 288 16.49 10.36 -3.87
C ARG A 288 16.87 11.35 -4.97
N ALA A 289 16.66 11.00 -6.24
CA ALA A 289 16.93 11.87 -7.38
C ALA A 289 16.10 13.16 -7.31
N GLN A 290 14.79 13.04 -7.06
CA GLN A 290 13.91 14.20 -6.91
C GLN A 290 14.29 15.07 -5.71
N HIS A 291 14.64 14.47 -4.56
CA HIS A 291 15.06 15.20 -3.38
C HIS A 291 16.40 15.94 -3.59
N LEU A 292 17.35 15.33 -4.30
CA LEU A 292 18.60 15.98 -4.69
C LEU A 292 18.34 17.16 -5.64
N ASN A 293 17.46 16.99 -6.61
CA ASN A 293 17.10 18.02 -7.59
C ASN A 293 16.21 19.13 -7.01
N ALA A 294 15.41 18.84 -5.97
CA ALA A 294 14.56 19.82 -5.28
C ALA A 294 15.37 20.83 -4.44
N LYS A 295 16.65 20.54 -4.14
CA LYS A 295 17.58 21.58 -3.66
C LYS A 295 17.90 22.64 -4.73
N ASP A 296 17.60 22.37 -6.01
CA ASP A 296 17.93 23.24 -7.15
C ASP A 296 16.72 23.75 -7.96
N ALA A 297 15.49 23.26 -7.75
CA ALA A 297 14.31 23.75 -8.49
C ALA A 297 13.01 23.78 -7.67
N GLN A 298 12.41 24.97 -7.57
CA GLN A 298 11.02 25.13 -7.14
C GLN A 298 10.08 24.37 -8.09
N GLN A 299 9.32 23.46 -7.50
CA GLN A 299 8.00 22.96 -7.91
C GLN A 299 7.86 22.43 -9.35
N ARG A 300 7.72 21.10 -9.47
CA ARG A 300 6.68 20.40 -10.28
C ARG A 300 6.93 18.88 -10.33
N GLY A 301 5.99 18.10 -9.80
CA GLY A 301 5.79 16.67 -10.11
C GLY A 301 5.70 15.78 -8.86
N GLU A 302 4.55 15.08 -8.72
CA GLU A 302 4.06 14.35 -7.52
C GLU A 302 4.20 15.19 -6.24
N ASP A 303 3.08 15.53 -5.58
CA ASP A 303 3.03 16.47 -4.43
C ASP A 303 3.71 15.93 -3.15
N TRP A 304 4.94 15.41 -3.26
CA TRP A 304 5.93 15.37 -2.19
C TRP A 304 6.54 16.75 -1.98
N SER A 305 5.71 17.80 -2.00
CA SER A 305 6.19 19.13 -1.65
C SER A 305 6.67 19.03 -0.20
N ALA A 306 7.95 19.31 0.02
CA ALA A 306 8.56 19.46 1.33
C ALA A 306 7.87 20.55 2.19
N GLU A 307 6.80 21.16 1.68
CA GLU A 307 5.97 22.20 2.29
C GLU A 307 4.77 21.64 3.08
N LEU A 308 4.46 20.34 2.97
CA LEU A 308 3.28 19.73 3.65
C LEU A 308 3.59 18.49 4.51
N THR A 309 4.85 18.03 4.55
CA THR A 309 5.24 16.80 5.26
C THR A 309 6.15 17.14 6.44
N ASP A 310 5.87 16.60 7.63
CA ASP A 310 6.70 16.80 8.83
C ASP A 310 8.18 16.46 8.54
N ALA A 311 9.10 17.29 9.03
CA ALA A 311 10.54 17.07 8.89
C ALA A 311 10.97 15.69 9.42
N ALA A 312 10.34 15.21 10.49
CA ALA A 312 10.60 13.87 11.03
C ALA A 312 10.24 12.76 10.02
N VAL A 313 9.17 12.94 9.25
CA VAL A 313 8.75 11.99 8.21
C VAL A 313 9.72 12.02 7.03
N ILE A 314 10.18 13.21 6.61
CA ILE A 314 11.20 13.34 5.55
C ILE A 314 12.52 12.68 5.97
N ASP A 315 12.95 12.89 7.22
CA ASP A 315 14.17 12.30 7.76
C ASP A 315 14.07 10.78 7.84
N HIS A 316 12.91 10.24 8.25
CA HIS A 316 12.63 8.80 8.24
C HIS A 316 12.69 8.22 6.83
N VAL A 317 12.01 8.85 5.85
CA VAL A 317 12.05 8.39 4.45
C VAL A 317 13.48 8.41 3.92
N ARG A 318 14.25 9.47 4.19
CA ARG A 318 15.66 9.56 3.78
C ARG A 318 16.49 8.42 4.36
N ASP A 319 16.35 8.14 5.66
CA ASP A 319 17.04 7.04 6.33
C ASP A 319 16.72 5.69 5.69
N ARG A 320 15.43 5.40 5.45
CA ARG A 320 15.01 4.15 4.77
C ARG A 320 15.55 4.06 3.35
N VAL A 321 15.52 5.15 2.59
CA VAL A 321 16.02 5.22 1.20
C VAL A 321 17.52 4.91 1.14
N GLU A 322 18.34 5.55 1.97
CA GLU A 322 19.78 5.29 2.00
C GLU A 322 20.10 3.87 2.49
N HIS A 323 19.34 3.37 3.46
CA HIS A 323 19.48 2.01 3.97
C HIS A 323 19.16 0.95 2.90
N TYR A 324 18.02 1.07 2.21
CA TYR A 324 17.57 0.08 1.23
C TYR A 324 18.42 0.06 -0.05
N LEU A 325 18.98 1.19 -0.43
CA LEU A 325 19.89 1.30 -1.58
C LEU A 325 21.34 0.92 -1.22
N SER A 326 21.62 0.54 0.03
CA SER A 326 22.95 0.15 0.47
C SER A 326 23.33 -1.27 0.00
N PRO A 327 24.61 -1.54 -0.35
CA PRO A 327 25.04 -2.86 -0.77
C PRO A 327 24.68 -4.01 0.19
N PRO A 328 24.81 -3.87 1.54
CA PRO A 328 24.46 -4.95 2.46
C PRO A 328 22.98 -5.35 2.39
N ILE A 329 22.07 -4.40 2.17
CA ILE A 329 20.63 -4.70 2.07
C ILE A 329 20.28 -5.31 0.72
N ILE A 330 20.94 -4.88 -0.36
CA ILE A 330 20.80 -5.54 -1.67
C ILE A 330 21.32 -6.99 -1.59
N ASP A 331 22.48 -7.23 -0.95
CA ASP A 331 23.02 -8.58 -0.71
C ASP A 331 22.01 -9.45 0.07
N HIS A 332 21.46 -8.91 1.15
CA HIS A 332 20.50 -9.60 2.01
C HIS A 332 19.27 -10.10 1.23
N VAL A 333 18.64 -9.23 0.43
CA VAL A 333 17.43 -9.61 -0.32
C VAL A 333 17.75 -10.55 -1.49
N GLN A 334 18.89 -10.37 -2.17
CA GLN A 334 19.33 -11.30 -3.22
C GLN A 334 19.55 -12.71 -2.70
N ASP A 335 20.21 -12.86 -1.56
CA ASP A 335 20.42 -14.15 -0.90
C ASP A 335 19.09 -14.81 -0.51
N GLU A 336 18.13 -14.03 -0.01
CA GLU A 336 16.80 -14.52 0.34
C GLU A 336 16.03 -15.02 -0.90
N LEU A 337 16.03 -14.25 -2.00
CA LEU A 337 15.37 -14.61 -3.26
C LEU A 337 15.91 -15.95 -3.81
N GLN A 338 17.22 -16.15 -3.76
CA GLN A 338 17.84 -17.40 -4.21
C GLN A 338 17.40 -18.60 -3.37
N ARG A 339 17.32 -18.44 -2.05
CA ARG A 339 16.91 -19.51 -1.12
C ARG A 339 15.42 -19.81 -1.22
N LEU A 340 14.57 -18.79 -1.39
CA LEU A 340 13.12 -18.97 -1.56
C LEU A 340 12.81 -19.79 -2.81
N ARG A 341 13.48 -19.53 -3.93
CA ARG A 341 13.30 -20.29 -5.17
C ARG A 341 13.55 -21.80 -5.02
N ALA A 342 14.42 -22.18 -4.08
CA ALA A 342 14.73 -23.59 -3.82
C ALA A 342 13.75 -24.27 -2.83
N THR A 343 12.87 -23.51 -2.17
CA THR A 343 12.17 -23.99 -0.96
C THR A 343 10.64 -23.80 -0.96
N LEU A 344 10.14 -22.78 -1.66
CA LEU A 344 8.71 -22.63 -1.98
C LEU A 344 8.30 -23.66 -3.03
#